data_AF-A0A9P0XGP1-F1
#
_entry.id   AF-A0A9P0XGP1-F1
#
_cell.length_a   1.000
_cell.length_b   1.000
_cell.length_c   1.000
_cell.angle_alpha   90.00
_cell.angle_beta   90.00
_cell.angle_gamma   90.00
#
_symmetry.space_group_name_H-M   'P 1'
#
loop_
_entity.id
_entity.type
_entity.pdbx_description
1 polymer ?
#
loop_
_entity_poly.entity_id
_entity_poly.type
_entity_poly.pdbx_seq_one_letter_code
_entity_poly.pdbx_strand_id
1 'polypeptide(L)'
;MCPSRTQPEPLKPTYMPVFLTKKERKKLRRQSRREAWKEEQEKVRLGLEAPPEPKLRISNLMRALGTEAVQDPTAIEAKVREQIAKRQKTHLEANKARALTKEQKREKVDRKIREDTTMGVHVAVYRINDLFECASAKFKVEVNAQQLHMTGCVVLHRGCCVVVVEGGPKQHAKYKRLMLNRIKWEEEMIKECDGTEVPNSCHLVWEGTTAHRAFGEIKFKVMPTEKQARELFQKHKVEHYWDLAYSGAVLGTSDEP
;
A
#
# COMPACT_ATOMS: atom_id res chain seq x y z
N MET A 1 6.31 2.95 44.80
CA MET A 1 6.80 2.55 43.47
C MET A 1 5.65 2.71 42.48
N CYS A 2 5.70 3.70 41.59
CA CYS A 2 4.69 3.83 40.55
C CYS A 2 4.90 2.69 39.53
N PRO A 3 3.85 1.95 39.12
CA PRO A 3 4.01 0.92 38.11
C PRO A 3 4.48 1.57 36.81
N SER A 4 5.66 1.17 36.35
CA SER A 4 6.19 1.58 35.05
C SER A 4 5.21 1.11 33.96
N ARG A 5 4.67 2.04 33.17
CA ARG A 5 3.74 1.76 32.07
C ARG A 5 4.41 0.78 31.10
N THR A 6 3.88 -0.44 31.01
CA THR A 6 4.44 -1.50 30.18
C THR A 6 4.01 -1.33 28.72
N GLN A 7 4.98 -1.11 27.83
CA GLN A 7 4.89 -1.14 26.36
C GLN A 7 3.95 -0.10 25.71
N PRO A 8 4.18 0.27 24.43
CA PRO A 8 3.39 1.30 23.77
C PRO A 8 1.95 0.82 23.56
N GLU A 9 1.02 1.31 24.38
CA GLU A 9 -0.41 1.21 24.09
C GLU A 9 -0.72 1.90 22.77
N PRO A 10 -1.58 1.33 21.91
CA PRO A 10 -1.94 1.96 20.64
C PRO A 10 -2.54 3.35 20.92
N LEU A 11 -1.95 4.38 20.31
CA LEU A 11 -2.35 5.79 20.49
C LEU A 11 -3.83 6.05 20.12
N LYS A 12 -4.45 5.16 19.36
CA LYS A 12 -5.87 5.25 18.95
C LYS A 12 -6.67 4.12 19.58
N PRO A 13 -7.87 4.41 20.12
CA PRO A 13 -8.76 3.38 20.61
C PRO A 13 -9.08 2.39 19.49
N THR A 14 -8.92 1.10 19.77
CA THR A 14 -9.21 0.03 18.82
C THR A 14 -10.71 -0.23 18.82
N TYR A 15 -11.37 0.10 17.72
CA TYR A 15 -12.79 -0.21 17.53
C TYR A 15 -12.92 -1.62 16.96
N MET A 16 -13.78 -2.44 17.56
CA MET A 16 -14.11 -3.74 16.98
C MET A 16 -14.94 -3.53 15.69
N PRO A 17 -14.48 -4.03 14.53
CA PRO A 17 -15.25 -3.91 13.30
C PRO A 17 -16.57 -4.70 13.41
N VAL A 18 -17.68 -4.04 13.10
CA VAL A 18 -19.01 -4.67 13.13
C VAL A 18 -19.21 -5.48 11.85
N PHE A 19 -19.38 -6.80 12.00
CA PHE A 19 -19.69 -7.69 10.90
C PHE A 19 -21.16 -8.09 10.91
N LEU A 20 -21.80 -7.97 9.74
CA LEU A 20 -23.20 -8.35 9.55
C LEU A 20 -23.31 -9.65 8.75
N THR A 21 -24.23 -10.52 9.19
CA THR A 21 -24.60 -11.70 8.42
C THR A 21 -25.20 -11.32 7.05
N LYS A 22 -25.23 -12.27 6.11
CA LYS A 22 -25.85 -12.04 4.80
C LYS A 22 -27.34 -11.66 4.92
N LYS A 23 -28.05 -12.22 5.92
CA LYS A 23 -29.48 -11.93 6.17
C LYS A 23 -29.67 -10.49 6.66
N GLU A 24 -28.84 -10.03 7.61
CA GLU A 24 -28.91 -8.66 8.13
C GLU A 24 -28.52 -7.64 7.05
N ARG A 25 -27.46 -7.88 6.27
CA ARG A 25 -27.11 -7.02 5.13
C ARG A 25 -28.25 -6.89 4.13
N LYS A 26 -28.98 -8.00 3.87
CA LYS A 26 -30.16 -7.99 2.99
C LYS A 26 -31.33 -7.21 3.62
N LYS A 27 -31.54 -7.33 4.94
CA LYS A 27 -32.58 -6.59 5.68
C LYS A 27 -32.30 -5.09 5.66
N LEU A 28 -31.08 -4.68 6.02
CA LEU A 28 -30.63 -3.29 6.02
C LEU A 28 -30.78 -2.67 4.63
N ARG A 29 -30.27 -3.32 3.57
CA ARG A 29 -30.42 -2.85 2.19
C ARG A 29 -31.90 -2.70 1.77
N ARG A 30 -32.80 -3.57 2.23
CA ARG A 30 -34.24 -3.47 1.92
C ARG A 30 -34.88 -2.30 2.65
N GLN A 31 -34.54 -2.08 3.91
CA GLN A 31 -35.03 -0.94 4.71
C GLN A 31 -34.56 0.39 4.12
N SER A 32 -33.25 0.55 3.87
CA SER A 32 -32.72 1.79 3.27
C SER A 32 -33.29 2.08 1.89
N ARG A 33 -33.57 1.06 1.07
CA ARG A 33 -34.25 1.25 -0.23
C ARG A 33 -35.71 1.65 -0.08
N ARG A 34 -36.41 1.10 0.91
CA ARG A 34 -37.80 1.46 1.20
C ARG A 34 -37.91 2.89 1.70
N GLU A 35 -37.00 3.29 2.58
CA GLU A 35 -36.90 4.65 3.11
C GLU A 35 -36.59 5.65 2.00
N ALA A 36 -35.56 5.40 1.18
CA ALA A 36 -35.22 6.27 0.05
C ALA A 36 -36.37 6.41 -0.96
N TRP A 37 -37.09 5.32 -1.25
CA TRP A 37 -38.25 5.36 -2.13
C TRP A 37 -39.43 6.13 -1.52
N LYS A 38 -39.66 5.98 -0.21
CA LYS A 38 -40.69 6.72 0.52
C LYS A 38 -40.38 8.22 0.50
N GLU A 39 -39.12 8.59 0.71
CA GLU A 39 -38.66 9.99 0.64
C GLU A 39 -38.85 10.59 -0.77
N GLU A 40 -38.49 9.85 -1.83
CA GLU A 40 -38.73 10.27 -3.22
C GLU A 40 -40.23 10.45 -3.51
N GLN A 41 -41.07 9.53 -3.07
CA GLN A 41 -42.52 9.66 -3.20
C GLN A 41 -43.10 10.85 -2.43
N GLU A 42 -42.57 11.13 -1.23
CA GLU A 42 -42.97 12.29 -0.43
C GLU A 42 -42.57 13.60 -1.13
N LYS A 43 -41.38 13.68 -1.74
CA LYS A 43 -40.97 14.83 -2.56
C LYS A 43 -41.88 15.06 -3.75
N VAL A 44 -42.27 13.99 -4.44
CA VAL A 44 -43.24 14.07 -5.56
C VAL A 44 -44.63 14.50 -5.06
N ARG A 45 -45.08 13.96 -3.92
CA ARG A 45 -46.38 14.33 -3.32
C ARG A 45 -46.42 15.80 -2.89
N LEU A 46 -45.30 16.33 -2.39
CA LEU A 46 -45.13 17.74 -2.04
C LEU A 46 -44.93 18.64 -3.27
N GLY A 47 -44.77 18.08 -4.46
CA GLY A 47 -44.55 18.82 -5.70
C GLY A 47 -43.15 19.40 -5.88
N LEU A 48 -42.18 18.98 -5.06
CA LEU A 48 -40.78 19.43 -5.16
C LEU A 48 -40.06 18.78 -6.35
N GLU A 49 -40.43 17.55 -6.69
CA GLU A 49 -39.90 16.80 -7.82
C GLU A 49 -41.04 16.33 -8.73
N ALA A 50 -40.86 16.46 -10.04
CA ALA A 50 -41.82 15.93 -11.00
C ALA A 50 -41.78 14.39 -11.00
N PRO A 51 -42.92 13.71 -11.21
CA PRO A 51 -42.94 12.26 -11.38
C PRO A 51 -41.96 11.82 -12.47
N PRO A 52 -41.15 10.77 -12.25
CA PRO A 52 -40.18 10.33 -13.23
C PRO A 52 -40.87 9.82 -14.50
N GLU A 53 -40.35 10.20 -15.67
CA GLU A 53 -40.87 9.76 -16.97
C GLU A 53 -40.83 8.22 -17.11
N PRO A 54 -41.80 7.62 -17.84
CA PRO A 54 -41.84 6.19 -18.05
C PRO A 54 -40.60 5.69 -18.79
N LYS A 55 -40.07 4.55 -18.35
CA LYS A 55 -38.84 3.98 -18.88
C LYS A 55 -39.06 3.33 -20.26
N LEU A 56 -38.93 4.10 -21.33
CA LEU A 56 -38.99 3.54 -22.69
C LEU A 56 -37.71 2.77 -23.05
N ARG A 57 -37.85 1.71 -23.83
CA ARG A 57 -36.78 0.91 -24.44
C ARG A 57 -37.20 0.64 -25.88
N ILE A 58 -36.25 0.47 -26.81
CA ILE A 58 -36.56 0.13 -28.20
C ILE A 58 -37.41 -1.16 -28.26
N SER A 59 -37.10 -2.15 -27.41
CA SER A 59 -37.90 -3.37 -27.27
C SER A 59 -39.34 -3.17 -26.77
N ASN A 60 -39.58 -2.10 -25.99
CA ASN A 60 -40.88 -1.83 -25.37
C ASN A 60 -41.65 -0.73 -26.10
N LEU A 61 -41.09 -0.19 -27.19
CA LEU A 61 -41.57 1.00 -27.87
C LEU A 61 -42.96 0.80 -28.48
N MET A 62 -43.11 -0.24 -29.30
CA MET A 62 -44.38 -0.57 -29.97
C MET A 62 -45.49 -0.93 -28.98
N ARG A 63 -45.13 -1.48 -27.82
CA ARG A 63 -46.11 -1.81 -26.77
C ARG A 63 -46.54 -0.59 -25.96
N ALA A 64 -45.65 0.37 -25.74
CA ALA A 64 -45.88 1.50 -24.85
C ALA A 64 -46.60 2.68 -25.53
N LEU A 65 -46.32 2.93 -26.82
CA LEU A 65 -46.81 4.10 -27.56
C LEU A 65 -47.66 3.70 -28.78
N GLY A 66 -48.27 2.50 -28.77
CA GLY A 66 -48.81 1.80 -29.95
C GLY A 66 -49.50 2.64 -31.03
N THR A 67 -50.42 3.55 -30.69
CA THR A 67 -51.12 4.40 -31.68
C THR A 67 -50.27 5.59 -32.16
N GLU A 68 -49.43 6.16 -31.30
CA GLU A 68 -48.54 7.29 -31.61
C GLU A 68 -47.28 6.84 -32.39
N ALA A 69 -46.77 5.65 -32.07
CA ALA A 69 -45.59 5.05 -32.70
C ALA A 69 -45.78 4.72 -34.19
N VAL A 70 -47.02 4.52 -34.63
CA VAL A 70 -47.37 4.23 -36.03
C VAL A 70 -47.37 5.51 -36.89
N GLN A 71 -47.65 6.66 -36.29
CA GLN A 71 -47.72 7.93 -37.02
C GLN A 71 -46.32 8.43 -37.40
N ASP A 72 -45.38 8.48 -36.45
CA ASP A 72 -44.01 8.97 -36.67
C ASP A 72 -42.95 8.04 -36.03
N PRO A 73 -42.61 6.91 -36.66
CA PRO A 73 -41.72 5.91 -36.07
C PRO A 73 -40.30 6.46 -35.82
N THR A 74 -39.78 7.29 -36.73
CA THR A 74 -38.42 7.84 -36.65
C THR A 74 -38.28 8.86 -35.51
N ALA A 75 -39.27 9.73 -35.32
CA ALA A 75 -39.24 10.75 -34.27
C ALA A 75 -39.34 10.12 -32.87
N ILE A 76 -40.19 9.11 -32.72
CA ILE A 76 -40.36 8.37 -31.47
C ILE A 76 -39.13 7.51 -31.16
N GLU A 77 -38.53 6.88 -32.17
CA GLU A 77 -37.26 6.17 -32.00
C GLU A 77 -36.14 7.12 -31.55
N ALA A 78 -36.01 8.30 -32.16
CA ALA A 78 -35.03 9.31 -31.77
C ALA A 78 -35.20 9.72 -30.30
N LYS A 79 -36.43 10.03 -29.85
CA LYS A 79 -36.74 10.33 -28.45
C LYS A 79 -36.34 9.21 -27.50
N VAL A 80 -36.60 7.95 -27.86
CA VAL A 80 -36.21 6.79 -27.02
C VAL A 80 -34.70 6.63 -26.98
N ARG A 81 -34.00 6.81 -28.12
CA ARG A 81 -32.53 6.79 -28.17
C ARG A 81 -31.94 7.90 -27.31
N GLU A 82 -32.51 9.11 -27.34
CA GLU A 82 -32.13 10.22 -26.47
C GLU A 82 -32.35 9.88 -24.99
N GLN A 83 -33.49 9.29 -24.62
CA GLN A 83 -33.72 8.84 -23.23
C GLN A 83 -32.75 7.73 -22.81
N ILE A 84 -32.39 6.79 -23.71
CA ILE A 84 -31.36 5.78 -23.46
C ILE A 84 -30.01 6.47 -23.23
N ALA A 85 -29.62 7.38 -24.13
CA ALA A 85 -28.37 8.13 -24.06
C ALA A 85 -28.30 8.99 -22.79
N LYS A 86 -29.38 9.67 -22.42
CA LYS A 86 -29.49 10.47 -21.18
C LYS A 86 -29.32 9.58 -19.94
N ARG A 87 -29.94 8.40 -19.90
CA ARG A 87 -29.75 7.43 -18.80
C ARG A 87 -28.32 6.91 -18.73
N GLN A 88 -27.71 6.61 -19.87
CA GLN A 88 -26.32 6.17 -19.91
C GLN A 88 -25.37 7.29 -19.46
N LYS A 89 -25.58 8.51 -19.95
CA LYS A 89 -24.82 9.71 -19.61
C LYS A 89 -24.91 10.00 -18.11
N THR A 90 -26.11 10.08 -17.55
CA THR A 90 -26.32 10.30 -16.10
C THR A 90 -25.67 9.21 -15.24
N HIS A 91 -25.75 7.93 -15.64
CA HIS A 91 -25.05 6.84 -14.95
C HIS A 91 -23.52 7.01 -15.00
N LEU A 92 -22.96 7.35 -16.18
CA LEU A 92 -21.53 7.57 -16.33
C LEU A 92 -21.06 8.82 -15.58
N GLU A 93 -21.83 9.90 -15.59
CA GLU A 93 -21.56 11.12 -14.83
C GLU A 93 -21.61 10.86 -13.33
N ALA A 94 -22.61 10.15 -12.82
CA ALA A 94 -22.67 9.75 -11.41
C ALA A 94 -21.51 8.82 -11.01
N ASN A 95 -21.01 7.98 -11.92
CA ASN A 95 -19.82 7.16 -11.68
C ASN A 95 -18.55 8.00 -11.69
N LYS A 96 -18.42 8.95 -12.62
CA LYS A 96 -17.30 9.88 -12.69
C LYS A 96 -17.25 10.79 -11.46
N ALA A 97 -18.39 11.31 -11.01
CA ALA A 97 -18.50 12.14 -9.81
C ALA A 97 -18.12 11.37 -8.52
N ARG A 98 -18.43 10.07 -8.45
CA ARG A 98 -18.02 9.20 -7.33
C ARG A 98 -16.60 8.66 -7.46
N ALA A 99 -16.00 8.72 -8.64
CA ALA A 99 -14.67 8.20 -8.86
C ALA A 99 -13.64 9.13 -8.19
N LEU A 100 -12.84 8.57 -7.28
CA LEU A 100 -11.71 9.28 -6.71
C LEU A 100 -10.77 9.74 -7.83
N THR A 101 -10.32 10.99 -7.75
CA THR A 101 -9.29 11.51 -8.65
C THR A 101 -8.00 10.71 -8.48
N LYS A 102 -7.09 10.78 -9.46
CA LYS A 102 -5.80 10.07 -9.40
C LYS A 102 -5.01 10.45 -8.15
N GLU A 103 -5.07 11.72 -7.76
CA GLU A 103 -4.42 12.26 -6.56
C GLU A 103 -5.07 11.73 -5.28
N GLN A 104 -6.40 11.77 -5.18
CA GLN A 104 -7.12 11.21 -4.02
C GLN A 104 -6.89 9.70 -3.86
N LYS A 105 -6.73 8.96 -4.97
CA LYS A 105 -6.36 7.54 -4.93
C LYS A 105 -4.96 7.34 -4.36
N ARG A 106 -3.99 8.15 -4.78
CA ARG A 106 -2.62 8.13 -4.25
C ARG A 106 -2.62 8.44 -2.76
N GLU A 107 -3.25 9.54 -2.36
CA GLU A 107 -3.34 9.94 -0.96
C GLU A 107 -4.02 8.88 -0.08
N LYS A 108 -5.08 8.22 -0.58
CA LYS A 108 -5.72 7.12 0.14
C LYS A 108 -4.79 5.92 0.35
N VAL A 109 -3.94 5.61 -0.63
CA VAL A 109 -2.92 4.56 -0.54
C VAL A 109 -1.82 4.98 0.42
N ASP A 110 -1.32 6.21 0.30
CA ASP A 110 -0.25 6.76 1.13
C ASP A 110 -0.67 6.84 2.60
N ARG A 111 -1.91 7.29 2.88
CA ARG A 111 -2.50 7.28 4.22
C ARG A 111 -2.56 5.87 4.80
N LYS A 112 -3.00 4.88 4.02
CA LYS A 112 -3.04 3.48 4.46
C LYS A 112 -1.65 2.93 4.79
N ILE A 113 -0.62 3.37 4.09
CA ILE A 113 0.77 2.99 4.33
C ILE A 113 1.32 3.70 5.58
N ARG A 114 0.97 4.96 5.80
CA ARG A 114 1.48 5.79 6.91
C ARG A 114 0.86 5.44 8.28
N GLU A 115 -0.40 5.05 8.34
CA GLU A 115 -1.10 4.72 9.60
C GLU A 115 -0.59 3.44 10.31
N ASP A 116 0.33 2.69 9.69
CA ASP A 116 0.76 1.36 10.10
C ASP A 116 1.84 1.35 11.21
N THR A 117 2.33 2.51 11.68
CA THR A 117 3.34 2.61 12.76
C THR A 117 2.76 2.98 14.14
N THR A 118 1.44 2.80 14.32
CA THR A 118 0.75 3.27 15.54
C THR A 118 0.99 2.40 16.78
N MET A 119 1.37 1.12 16.60
CA MET A 119 1.60 0.16 17.71
C MET A 119 3.08 -0.01 18.07
N GLY A 120 3.99 0.52 17.25
CA GLY A 120 5.42 0.29 17.34
C GLY A 120 6.06 0.37 15.96
N VAL A 121 7.39 0.43 15.94
CA VAL A 121 8.17 0.48 14.70
C VAL A 121 8.75 -0.91 14.49
N HIS A 122 8.41 -1.55 13.38
CA HIS A 122 9.09 -2.77 12.97
C HIS A 122 10.42 -2.40 12.32
N VAL A 123 11.46 -3.18 12.62
CA VAL A 123 12.80 -2.99 12.12
C VAL A 123 13.28 -4.30 11.50
N ALA A 124 13.91 -4.20 10.33
CA ALA A 124 14.54 -5.32 9.67
C ALA A 124 15.96 -4.93 9.25
N VAL A 125 16.91 -5.82 9.50
CA VAL A 125 18.32 -5.67 9.15
C VAL A 125 18.65 -6.72 8.11
N TYR A 126 19.06 -6.27 6.92
CA TYR A 126 19.53 -7.12 5.84
C TYR A 126 21.03 -6.96 5.66
N ARG A 127 21.69 -8.08 5.39
CA ARG A 127 23.10 -8.14 4.98
C ARG A 127 23.16 -8.52 3.51
N ILE A 128 23.99 -7.80 2.76
CA ILE A 128 24.29 -8.03 1.35
C ILE A 128 25.82 -8.07 1.22
N ASN A 129 26.36 -8.95 0.38
CA ASN A 129 27.81 -9.06 0.23
C ASN A 129 28.39 -7.84 -0.50
N ASP A 130 27.78 -7.47 -1.64
CA ASP A 130 28.13 -6.25 -2.35
C ASP A 130 26.90 -5.49 -2.87
N LEU A 131 26.94 -4.16 -2.80
CA LEU A 131 25.93 -3.25 -3.33
C LEU A 131 26.59 -2.02 -4.01
N PHE A 132 27.90 -2.05 -4.24
CA PHE A 132 28.62 -0.95 -4.86
C PHE A 132 28.38 -0.89 -6.38
N GLU A 133 28.52 -2.02 -7.06
CA GLU A 133 28.50 -2.09 -8.54
C GLU A 133 27.07 -2.12 -9.11
N CYS A 134 26.12 -2.76 -8.42
CA CYS A 134 24.74 -2.87 -8.90
C CYS A 134 23.90 -1.61 -8.68
N ALA A 135 24.01 -0.66 -9.62
CA ALA A 135 23.19 0.56 -9.64
C ALA A 135 21.67 0.26 -9.66
N SER A 136 21.24 -0.80 -10.34
CA SER A 136 19.83 -1.21 -10.43
C SER A 136 19.29 -1.69 -9.08
N ALA A 137 20.04 -2.53 -8.35
CA ALA A 137 19.65 -2.98 -7.03
C ALA A 137 19.65 -1.82 -6.03
N LYS A 138 20.67 -0.96 -6.07
CA LYS A 138 20.76 0.25 -5.24
C LYS A 138 19.55 1.16 -5.42
N PHE A 139 19.16 1.46 -6.66
CA PHE A 139 17.97 2.25 -6.96
C PHE A 139 16.69 1.57 -6.44
N LYS A 140 16.55 0.25 -6.61
CA LYS A 140 15.38 -0.48 -6.10
C LYS A 140 15.29 -0.41 -4.57
N VAL A 141 16.39 -0.61 -3.86
CA VAL A 141 16.48 -0.51 -2.39
C VAL A 141 16.02 0.87 -1.93
N GLU A 142 16.57 1.94 -2.51
CA GLU A 142 16.27 3.33 -2.14
C GLU A 142 14.82 3.72 -2.45
N VAL A 143 14.41 3.55 -3.70
CA VAL A 143 13.13 4.06 -4.18
C VAL A 143 11.96 3.30 -3.58
N ASN A 144 12.08 1.98 -3.37
CA ASN A 144 11.00 1.23 -2.72
C ASN A 144 10.88 1.60 -1.24
N ALA A 145 11.99 1.86 -0.55
CA ALA A 145 11.93 2.34 0.83
C ALA A 145 11.24 3.71 0.91
N GLN A 146 11.60 4.64 0.01
CA GLN A 146 10.99 5.97 -0.06
C GLN A 146 9.50 5.91 -0.39
N GLN A 147 9.11 5.11 -1.40
CA GLN A 147 7.71 4.90 -1.81
C GLN A 147 6.87 4.25 -0.71
N LEU A 148 7.48 3.41 0.12
CA LEU A 148 6.81 2.79 1.26
C LEU A 148 6.84 3.67 2.52
N HIS A 149 7.40 4.89 2.47
CA HIS A 149 7.59 5.75 3.64
C HIS A 149 8.31 5.05 4.80
N MET A 150 9.31 4.23 4.46
CA MET A 150 10.19 3.59 5.42
C MET A 150 11.37 4.52 5.73
N THR A 151 11.85 4.43 6.97
CA THR A 151 13.07 5.11 7.43
C THR A 151 14.20 4.11 7.54
N GLY A 152 15.44 4.56 7.68
CA GLY A 152 16.56 3.64 7.80
C GLY A 152 17.89 4.19 7.31
N CYS A 153 18.85 3.29 7.14
CA CYS A 153 20.17 3.63 6.63
C CYS A 153 20.73 2.45 5.84
N VAL A 154 21.47 2.74 4.77
CA VAL A 154 22.25 1.74 4.04
C VAL A 154 23.72 2.08 4.21
N VAL A 155 24.46 1.19 4.84
CA VAL A 155 25.90 1.29 5.01
C VAL A 155 26.58 0.38 4.01
N LEU A 156 27.43 0.98 3.18
CA LEU A 156 28.23 0.30 2.18
C LEU A 156 29.63 0.12 2.75
N HIS A 157 30.02 -1.12 2.98
CA HIS A 157 31.35 -1.52 3.44
C HIS A 157 31.84 -2.70 2.59
N ARG A 158 33.16 -2.85 2.45
CA ARG A 158 33.75 -3.90 1.60
C ARG A 158 33.40 -5.27 2.17
N GLY A 159 32.76 -6.11 1.35
CA GLY A 159 32.34 -7.47 1.73
C GLY A 159 31.19 -7.56 2.74
N CYS A 160 30.64 -6.43 3.21
CA CYS A 160 29.52 -6.44 4.14
C CYS A 160 28.67 -5.15 4.04
N CYS A 161 27.70 -5.13 3.13
CA CYS A 161 26.71 -4.06 3.05
C CYS A 161 25.54 -4.34 4.01
N VAL A 162 25.18 -3.35 4.82
CA VAL A 162 24.10 -3.48 5.81
C VAL A 162 22.98 -2.50 5.49
N VAL A 163 21.77 -3.03 5.29
CA VAL A 163 20.55 -2.25 5.06
C VAL A 163 19.67 -2.38 6.29
N VAL A 164 19.51 -1.28 7.03
CA VAL A 164 18.56 -1.20 8.15
C VAL A 164 17.33 -0.44 7.70
N VAL A 165 16.16 -1.03 7.88
CA VAL A 165 14.89 -0.44 7.47
C VAL A 165 13.91 -0.48 8.63
N GLU A 166 13.20 0.63 8.83
CA GLU A 166 12.27 0.88 9.92
C GLU A 166 10.92 1.33 9.34
N GLY A 167 9.83 0.74 9.82
CA GLY A 167 8.51 0.98 9.25
C GLY A 167 7.39 0.20 9.91
N GLY A 168 6.22 0.19 9.27
CA GLY A 168 5.08 -0.63 9.67
C GLY A 168 5.18 -2.07 9.15
N PRO A 169 4.43 -3.01 9.74
CA PRO A 169 4.48 -4.43 9.35
C PRO A 169 4.09 -4.67 7.88
N LYS A 170 3.14 -3.92 7.31
CA LYS A 170 2.77 -4.06 5.88
C LYS A 170 3.86 -3.54 4.95
N GLN A 171 4.59 -2.50 5.38
CA GLN A 171 5.73 -1.97 4.65
C GLN A 171 6.85 -3.02 4.60
N HIS A 172 7.17 -3.62 5.76
CA HIS A 172 8.14 -4.70 5.88
C HIS A 172 7.80 -5.93 5.07
N ALA A 173 6.55 -6.39 5.07
CA ALA A 173 6.14 -7.54 4.24
C ALA A 173 6.41 -7.32 2.74
N LYS A 174 6.20 -6.10 2.24
CA LYS A 174 6.52 -5.73 0.85
C LYS A 174 8.01 -5.63 0.61
N TYR A 175 8.74 -5.01 1.54
CA TYR A 175 10.18 -4.79 1.43
C TYR A 175 10.97 -6.09 1.56
N LYS A 176 10.61 -6.98 2.49
CA LYS A 176 11.17 -8.32 2.63
C LYS A 176 11.02 -9.14 1.34
N ARG A 177 9.83 -9.09 0.71
CA ARG A 177 9.61 -9.74 -0.60
C ARG A 177 10.43 -9.09 -1.72
N LEU A 178 10.69 -7.77 -1.65
CA LEU A 178 11.59 -7.11 -2.59
C LEU A 178 13.02 -7.64 -2.44
N MET A 179 13.55 -7.58 -1.22
CA MET A 179 14.93 -7.92 -0.91
C MET A 179 15.24 -9.40 -1.12
N LEU A 180 14.37 -10.31 -0.68
CA LEU A 180 14.69 -11.74 -0.72
C LEU A 180 14.25 -12.43 -2.02
N ASN A 181 13.18 -11.96 -2.68
CA ASN A 181 12.57 -12.74 -3.78
C ASN A 181 12.51 -12.01 -5.12
N ARG A 182 12.45 -10.67 -5.15
CA ARG A 182 12.27 -9.92 -6.41
C ARG A 182 13.58 -9.41 -6.99
N ILE A 183 14.53 -9.03 -6.14
CA ILE A 183 15.88 -8.71 -6.56
C ILE A 183 16.62 -10.04 -6.63
N LYS A 184 17.15 -10.36 -7.80
CA LYS A 184 17.98 -11.53 -8.00
C LYS A 184 19.42 -11.11 -7.76
N TRP A 185 19.93 -11.42 -6.57
CA TRP A 185 21.30 -11.08 -6.18
C TRP A 185 22.32 -11.98 -6.88
N GLU A 186 21.98 -13.24 -7.07
CA GLU A 186 22.85 -14.28 -7.65
C GLU A 186 23.29 -14.02 -9.11
N GLU A 187 22.63 -13.11 -9.83
CA GLU A 187 23.01 -12.75 -11.20
C GLU A 187 24.31 -11.92 -11.24
N GLU A 188 24.79 -11.42 -10.10
CA GLU A 188 26.01 -10.62 -9.97
C GLU A 188 27.12 -11.43 -9.29
N MET A 189 28.26 -11.54 -9.97
CA MET A 189 29.47 -12.17 -9.43
C MET A 189 30.34 -11.11 -8.76
N ILE A 190 30.68 -11.32 -7.50
CA ILE A 190 31.53 -10.41 -6.73
C ILE A 190 32.93 -10.99 -6.69
N LYS A 191 33.94 -10.14 -6.90
CA LYS A 191 35.33 -10.48 -6.60
C LYS A 191 35.60 -10.17 -5.14
N GLU A 192 35.74 -11.20 -4.32
CA GLU A 192 36.19 -11.04 -2.94
C GLU A 192 37.65 -10.58 -2.89
N CYS A 193 38.11 -10.13 -1.71
CA CYS A 193 39.49 -9.68 -1.51
C CYS A 193 40.53 -10.77 -1.82
N ASP A 194 40.13 -12.04 -1.77
CA ASP A 194 41.00 -13.20 -1.99
C ASP A 194 41.02 -13.65 -3.47
N GLY A 195 40.33 -12.92 -4.35
CA GLY A 195 40.29 -13.18 -5.80
C GLY A 195 39.26 -14.22 -6.23
N THR A 196 38.51 -14.81 -5.29
CA THR A 196 37.44 -15.78 -5.56
C THR A 196 36.17 -15.05 -6.04
N GLU A 197 35.53 -15.58 -7.08
CA GLU A 197 34.25 -15.06 -7.59
C GLU A 197 33.09 -15.78 -6.89
N VAL A 198 32.37 -15.06 -6.02
CA VAL A 198 31.23 -15.58 -5.26
C VAL A 198 29.95 -14.88 -5.71
N PRO A 199 28.83 -15.59 -5.89
CA PRO A 199 27.56 -14.97 -6.22
C PRO A 199 27.09 -14.05 -5.09
N ASN A 200 26.57 -12.88 -5.43
CA ASN A 200 26.00 -11.96 -4.44
C ASN A 200 24.74 -12.56 -3.81
N SER A 201 24.60 -12.41 -2.50
CA SER A 201 23.44 -12.89 -1.75
C SER A 201 22.94 -11.84 -0.76
N CYS A 202 21.64 -11.92 -0.45
CA CYS A 202 21.01 -11.06 0.55
C CYS A 202 20.35 -11.92 1.62
N HIS A 203 20.71 -11.68 2.87
CA HIS A 203 20.18 -12.40 4.03
C HIS A 203 19.48 -11.45 4.98
N LEU A 204 18.37 -11.90 5.57
CA LEU A 204 17.74 -11.21 6.70
C LEU A 204 18.46 -11.63 7.97
N VAL A 205 19.18 -10.70 8.59
CA VAL A 205 19.96 -10.93 9.81
C VAL A 205 19.07 -10.86 11.04
N TRP A 206 18.20 -9.85 11.10
CA TRP A 206 17.34 -9.62 12.24
C TRP A 206 16.03 -8.95 11.84
N GLU A 207 14.94 -9.34 12.50
CA GLU A 207 13.62 -8.74 12.37
C GLU A 207 13.01 -8.60 13.77
N GLY A 208 12.53 -7.41 14.11
CA GLY A 208 11.99 -7.15 15.43
C GLY A 208 11.18 -5.85 15.51
N THR A 209 10.78 -5.49 16.72
CA THR A 209 10.01 -4.27 16.99
C THR A 209 10.74 -3.39 18.00
N THR A 210 10.75 -2.08 17.72
CA THR A 210 11.29 -1.04 18.58
C THR A 210 10.24 0.01 18.89
N ALA A 211 10.44 0.75 19.98
CA ALA A 211 9.49 1.77 20.43
C ALA A 211 9.49 3.02 19.52
N HIS A 212 10.65 3.40 18.99
CA HIS A 212 10.83 4.61 18.18
C HIS A 212 11.73 4.34 16.96
N ARG A 213 11.59 5.18 15.93
CA ARG A 213 12.47 5.20 14.76
C ARG A 213 13.83 5.79 15.18
N ALA A 214 14.92 5.09 14.89
CA ALA A 214 16.27 5.58 15.16
C ALA A 214 16.80 6.41 13.98
N PHE A 215 16.31 6.17 12.77
CA PHE A 215 16.77 6.81 11.55
C PHE A 215 15.71 7.71 10.91
N GLY A 216 16.18 8.65 10.07
CA GLY A 216 15.34 9.46 9.19
C GLY A 216 15.14 8.80 7.82
N GLU A 217 15.04 9.60 6.76
CA GLU A 217 15.00 9.08 5.39
C GLU A 217 16.19 8.18 5.09
N ILE A 218 15.95 7.14 4.28
CA ILE A 218 17.01 6.22 3.86
C ILE A 218 18.09 6.96 3.09
N LYS A 219 19.34 6.80 3.53
CA LYS A 219 20.53 7.39 2.90
C LYS A 219 21.61 6.34 2.78
N PHE A 220 22.34 6.38 1.68
CA PHE A 220 23.56 5.60 1.51
C PHE A 220 24.73 6.31 2.18
N LYS A 221 25.51 5.55 2.94
CA LYS A 221 26.75 6.00 3.56
C LYS A 221 27.84 5.00 3.24
N VAL A 222 28.88 5.46 2.55
CA VAL A 222 30.05 4.64 2.22
C VAL A 222 31.05 4.78 3.36
N MET A 223 31.38 3.66 4.01
CA MET A 223 32.25 3.63 5.17
C MET A 223 33.38 2.61 4.93
N PRO A 224 34.61 3.08 4.65
CA PRO A 224 35.73 2.18 4.35
C PRO A 224 36.21 1.37 5.54
N THR A 225 35.99 1.85 6.77
CA THR A 225 36.45 1.20 8.00
C THR A 225 35.28 0.82 8.90
N GLU A 226 35.40 -0.33 9.55
CA GLU A 226 34.39 -0.86 10.47
C GLU A 226 34.14 0.07 11.65
N LYS A 227 35.20 0.71 12.16
CA LYS A 227 35.10 1.66 13.27
C LYS A 227 34.17 2.82 12.92
N GLN A 228 34.30 3.38 11.71
CA GLN A 228 33.42 4.46 11.25
C GLN A 228 31.97 3.98 11.08
N ALA A 229 31.77 2.77 10.56
CA ALA A 229 30.43 2.17 10.44
C ALA A 229 29.78 1.99 11.82
N ARG A 230 30.52 1.42 12.77
CA ARG A 230 30.06 1.23 14.15
C ARG A 230 29.76 2.55 14.86
N GLU A 231 30.63 3.55 14.72
CA GLU A 231 30.40 4.91 15.25
C GLU A 231 29.11 5.54 14.70
N LEU A 232 28.77 5.27 13.44
CA LEU A 232 27.51 5.74 12.88
C LEU A 232 26.30 5.10 13.58
N PHE A 233 26.29 3.78 13.74
CA PHE A 233 25.19 3.09 14.42
C PHE A 233 25.12 3.45 15.91
N GLN A 234 26.28 3.69 16.54
CA GLN A 234 26.37 4.17 17.92
C GLN A 234 25.76 5.56 18.12
N LYS A 235 25.92 6.49 17.17
CA LYS A 235 25.23 7.80 17.20
C LYS A 235 23.72 7.65 17.25
N HIS A 236 23.18 6.60 16.65
CA HIS A 236 21.76 6.26 16.65
C HIS A 236 21.37 5.26 17.77
N LYS A 237 22.30 4.89 18.66
CA LYS A 237 22.13 3.92 19.76
C LYS A 237 21.71 2.51 19.32
N VAL A 238 22.12 2.11 18.11
CA VAL A 238 21.76 0.83 17.48
C VAL A 238 23.00 0.08 16.97
N GLU A 239 24.11 0.18 17.71
CA GLU A 239 25.41 -0.46 17.41
C GLU A 239 25.32 -1.98 17.25
N HIS A 240 24.41 -2.62 18.00
CA HIS A 240 24.17 -4.06 17.94
C HIS A 240 23.69 -4.57 16.57
N TYR A 241 23.05 -3.72 15.73
CA TYR A 241 22.66 -4.13 14.38
C TYR A 241 23.88 -4.32 13.47
N TRP A 242 24.88 -3.46 13.62
CA TRP A 242 26.13 -3.58 12.88
C TRP A 242 26.94 -4.76 13.39
N ASP A 243 27.12 -4.86 14.70
CA ASP A 243 27.92 -5.93 15.31
C ASP A 243 27.37 -7.31 14.93
N LEU A 244 26.04 -7.49 14.92
CA LEU A 244 25.38 -8.75 14.51
C LEU A 244 25.53 -9.06 13.01
N ALA A 245 25.36 -8.05 12.15
CA ALA A 245 25.47 -8.23 10.70
C ALA A 245 26.91 -8.53 10.28
N TYR A 246 27.87 -7.82 10.89
CA TYR A 246 29.29 -7.95 10.64
C TYR A 246 29.83 -9.27 11.21
N SER A 247 29.49 -9.64 12.46
CA SER A 247 29.90 -10.94 13.03
C SER A 247 29.38 -12.09 12.17
N GLY A 248 28.14 -12.01 11.69
CA GLY A 248 27.59 -13.02 10.79
C GLY A 248 28.28 -13.07 9.43
N ALA A 249 28.86 -11.96 8.94
CA ALA A 249 29.62 -11.94 7.69
C ALA A 249 30.97 -12.63 7.87
N VAL A 250 31.68 -12.32 8.96
CA VAL A 250 32.99 -12.90 9.28
C VAL A 250 32.87 -14.39 9.65
N LEU A 251 31.79 -14.80 10.31
CA LEU A 251 31.53 -16.22 10.62
C LEU A 251 30.94 -16.98 9.43
N GLY A 252 30.18 -16.30 8.55
CA GLY A 252 29.60 -16.92 7.37
C GLY A 252 30.62 -17.36 6.31
N THR A 253 31.86 -16.87 6.37
CA THR A 253 32.99 -17.38 5.57
C THR A 253 33.68 -18.60 6.18
N SER A 254 33.36 -18.96 7.44
CA SER A 254 33.97 -20.10 8.15
C SER A 254 33.06 -21.33 8.27
N ASP A 255 31.75 -21.19 8.01
CA ASP A 255 30.81 -22.30 7.88
C ASP A 255 30.58 -22.63 6.39
N GLU A 256 31.56 -23.29 5.76
CA GLU A 256 31.26 -24.24 4.68
C GLU A 256 31.14 -25.65 5.30
N PRO A 257 30.23 -26.51 4.82
CA PRO A 257 30.25 -27.94 5.16
C PRO A 257 31.49 -28.67 4.62
#